data_AF-A0A211ZL42-F1
#
_entry.id   AF-A0A211ZL42-F1
#
_cell.length_a   1.000
_cell.length_b   1.000
_cell.length_c   1.000
_cell.angle_alpha   90.00
_cell.angle_beta   90.00
_cell.angle_gamma   90.00
#
_symmetry.space_group_name_H-M   'P 1'
#
loop_
_entity.id
_entity.type
_entity.pdbx_description
1 polymer ?
#
loop_
_entity_poly.entity_id
_entity_poly.type
_entity_poly.pdbx_seq_one_letter_code
_entity_poly.pdbx_strand_id
1 'polypeptide(L)'
;MGRQGGVGIWLVTQGYRRHRSRTDALATAKNSKATAEAGNGRRTLSREDWIRAALKVLEKGGVASVKVDRLATTLKVTRGSFYFHFKGRKDLLAALLDEWRRRNCAPFEALEGRTDLEGAAFFRTFRNVWVDEDPFSPALDMAVRDWGRAAKEVARAVQGADQYRMGLLRRAFGQMGYGPDEIEIRSRIAYFHQIGYYALAFREPRPERLRYLPIYDDVLTGRPNGDDTPC
;
A
#
# COMPACT_ATOMS: atom_id res chain seq x y z
N MET A 1 -37.82 39.59 12.88
CA MET A 1 -36.80 40.59 12.51
C MET A 1 -35.58 40.36 13.39
N GLY A 2 -34.43 39.97 12.83
CA GLY A 2 -33.23 39.68 13.62
C GLY A 2 -32.07 39.21 12.76
N ARG A 3 -31.30 40.16 12.22
CA ARG A 3 -29.94 39.96 11.71
C ARG A 3 -29.10 41.11 12.23
N GLN A 4 -28.08 40.80 13.01
CA GLN A 4 -26.92 41.67 13.18
C GLN A 4 -25.69 40.86 12.80
N GLY A 5 -24.99 41.35 11.78
CA GLY A 5 -23.66 40.90 11.39
C GLY A 5 -22.60 41.67 12.18
N GLY A 6 -21.46 41.02 12.39
CA GLY A 6 -20.25 41.63 12.91
C GLY A 6 -19.10 41.29 11.98
N VAL A 7 -18.58 42.30 11.29
CA VAL A 7 -17.39 42.26 10.44
C VAL A 7 -16.19 42.65 11.33
N GLY A 8 -15.17 41.80 11.40
CA GLY A 8 -13.92 42.07 12.11
C GLY A 8 -12.78 42.43 11.15
N ILE A 9 -12.28 43.66 11.27
CA ILE A 9 -11.13 44.21 10.54
C ILE A 9 -9.88 44.14 11.43
N TRP A 10 -8.76 43.85 10.76
CA TRP A 10 -7.35 43.79 11.18
C TRP A 10 -6.84 44.91 12.10
N LEU A 11 -5.88 44.57 12.98
CA LEU A 11 -4.79 45.48 13.38
C LEU A 11 -3.51 44.70 13.74
N VAL A 12 -2.43 45.11 13.08
CA VAL A 12 -1.03 44.71 13.24
C VAL A 12 -0.42 45.50 14.40
N THR A 13 0.37 44.86 15.28
CA THR A 13 1.51 45.52 15.94
C THR A 13 2.67 44.56 16.16
N GLN A 14 3.83 45.04 15.76
CA GLN A 14 5.14 44.41 15.78
C GLN A 14 5.94 45.01 16.95
N GLY A 15 6.72 44.19 17.66
CA GLY A 15 7.83 44.67 18.50
C GLY A 15 8.00 43.93 19.83
N TYR A 16 9.11 43.19 19.98
CA TYR A 16 10.23 43.55 20.86
C TYR A 16 11.25 42.40 20.89
N ARG A 17 12.42 42.60 20.27
CA ARG A 17 13.54 41.64 20.23
C ARG A 17 14.53 42.01 21.34
N ARG A 18 14.60 41.25 22.44
CA ARG A 18 15.60 41.46 23.51
C ARG A 18 16.96 40.89 23.11
N HIS A 19 17.97 41.76 23.15
CA HIS A 19 19.40 41.44 23.06
C HIS A 19 19.82 40.54 24.23
N ARG A 20 20.48 39.40 23.94
CA ARG A 20 21.24 38.62 24.93
C ARG A 20 22.73 38.87 24.71
N SER A 21 23.44 39.23 25.77
CA SER A 21 24.84 39.66 25.79
C SER A 21 25.82 38.50 25.52
N ARG A 22 26.97 38.86 24.92
CA ARG A 22 27.95 37.96 24.30
C ARG A 22 28.90 37.25 25.29
N THR A 23 28.66 37.39 26.59
CA THR A 23 29.53 36.87 27.67
C THR A 23 28.99 35.61 28.35
N ASP A 24 27.74 35.22 28.11
CA ASP A 24 27.18 33.94 28.60
C ASP A 24 27.38 32.77 27.62
N ALA A 25 27.89 33.03 26.41
CA ALA A 25 28.02 32.05 25.33
C ALA A 25 29.34 31.24 25.35
N LEU A 26 30.29 31.56 26.25
CA LEU A 26 31.61 30.94 26.29
C LEU A 26 31.79 29.90 27.41
N ALA A 27 30.88 29.84 28.39
CA ALA A 27 30.89 28.82 29.45
C ALA A 27 30.08 27.56 29.11
N THR A 28 29.17 27.63 28.14
CA THR A 28 28.33 26.49 27.69
C THR A 28 28.93 25.71 26.52
N ALA A 29 30.00 26.22 25.90
CA ALA A 29 30.66 25.62 24.73
C ALA A 29 31.74 24.58 25.07
N LYS A 30 32.12 24.43 26.36
CA LYS A 30 33.12 23.44 26.80
C LYS A 30 32.52 22.12 27.30
N ASN A 31 31.19 22.01 27.36
CA ASN A 31 30.50 20.76 27.74
C ASN A 31 29.70 20.11 26.60
N SER A 32 29.80 20.65 25.37
CA SER A 32 29.10 20.16 24.17
C SER A 32 29.97 19.26 23.28
N LYS A 33 31.20 18.94 23.72
CA LYS A 33 32.15 18.07 22.99
C LYS A 33 32.41 16.71 23.66
N ALA A 34 31.68 16.38 24.73
CA ALA A 34 31.83 15.13 25.49
C ALA A 34 30.54 14.30 25.59
N THR A 35 29.63 14.45 24.63
CA THR A 35 28.48 13.54 24.41
C THR A 35 28.35 13.13 22.93
N ALA A 36 29.46 13.14 22.20
CA ALA A 36 29.54 12.69 20.81
C ALA A 36 30.24 11.33 20.65
N GLU A 37 30.46 10.59 21.75
CA GLU A 37 31.03 9.23 21.72
C GLU A 37 30.37 8.35 22.79
N ALA A 38 29.11 7.95 22.57
CA ALA A 38 28.51 6.77 23.20
C ALA A 38 27.24 6.36 22.43
N GLY A 39 27.44 5.68 21.31
CA GLY A 39 26.37 5.10 20.52
C GLY A 39 26.81 3.92 19.65
N ASN A 40 27.91 3.24 20.00
CA ASN A 40 28.27 1.95 19.40
C ASN A 40 27.45 0.81 20.04
N GLY A 41 26.15 1.04 20.25
CA GLY A 41 25.21 -0.03 20.55
C GLY A 41 25.02 -0.81 19.26
N ARG A 42 25.27 -2.13 19.28
CA ARG A 42 24.87 -3.02 18.17
C ARG A 42 23.46 -2.64 17.75
N ARG A 43 23.29 -2.18 16.50
CA ARG A 43 21.97 -1.92 15.94
C ARG A 43 21.23 -3.24 15.87
N THR A 44 20.44 -3.55 16.89
CA THR A 44 19.58 -4.73 16.91
C THR A 44 18.45 -4.45 15.95
N LEU A 45 18.41 -5.19 14.85
CA LEU A 45 17.32 -5.11 13.89
C LEU A 45 16.04 -5.66 14.53
N SER A 46 14.91 -5.05 14.22
CA SER A 46 13.63 -5.58 14.66
C SER A 46 13.16 -6.72 13.76
N ARG A 47 12.12 -7.45 14.17
CA ARG A 47 11.46 -8.44 13.32
C ARG A 47 11.00 -7.82 11.99
N GLU A 48 10.49 -6.60 12.04
CA GLU A 48 9.98 -5.84 10.89
C GLU A 48 11.11 -5.43 9.94
N ASP A 49 12.32 -5.14 10.43
CA ASP A 49 13.49 -4.89 9.57
C ASP A 49 13.80 -6.11 8.67
N TRP A 50 13.75 -7.31 9.27
CA TRP A 50 13.93 -8.57 8.54
C TRP A 50 12.82 -8.82 7.54
N ILE A 51 11.55 -8.57 7.90
CA ILE A 51 10.41 -8.70 6.98
C ILE A 51 10.56 -7.73 5.80
N ARG A 52 10.87 -6.45 6.06
CA ARG A 52 11.08 -5.44 5.00
C ARG A 52 12.22 -5.83 4.06
N ALA A 53 13.33 -6.34 4.58
CA ALA A 53 14.43 -6.81 3.75
C ALA A 53 14.02 -8.03 2.91
N ALA A 54 13.29 -8.97 3.51
CA ALA A 54 12.84 -10.18 2.86
C ALA A 54 11.77 -9.92 1.79
N LEU A 55 10.87 -8.96 1.99
CA LEU A 55 9.93 -8.47 0.96
C LEU A 55 10.67 -7.97 -0.27
N LYS A 56 11.69 -7.12 -0.11
CA LYS A 56 12.49 -6.62 -1.24
C LYS A 56 13.18 -7.74 -2.00
N VAL A 57 13.62 -8.79 -1.30
CA VAL A 57 14.22 -9.98 -1.93
C VAL A 57 13.18 -10.83 -2.65
N LEU A 58 12.00 -10.99 -2.06
CA LEU A 58 10.86 -11.71 -2.64
C LEU A 58 10.40 -11.04 -3.94
N GLU A 59 10.14 -9.73 -3.90
CA GLU A 59 9.68 -8.93 -5.06
C GLU A 59 10.67 -8.98 -6.23
N LYS A 60 11.98 -9.00 -5.97
CA LYS A 60 13.01 -8.97 -7.01
C LYS A 60 13.42 -10.33 -7.54
N GLY A 61 13.40 -11.37 -6.70
CA GLY A 61 14.04 -12.64 -7.00
C GLY A 61 13.22 -13.87 -6.64
N GLY A 62 11.96 -13.69 -6.26
CA GLY A 62 11.05 -14.75 -5.88
C GLY A 62 11.40 -15.46 -4.57
N VAL A 63 10.53 -16.39 -4.17
CA VAL A 63 10.61 -17.09 -2.88
C VAL A 63 11.93 -17.85 -2.67
N ALA A 64 12.51 -18.39 -3.75
CA ALA A 64 13.77 -19.14 -3.71
C ALA A 64 14.97 -18.25 -3.32
N SER A 65 14.88 -16.95 -3.60
CA SER A 65 15.91 -15.96 -3.26
C SER A 65 15.89 -15.57 -1.78
N VAL A 66 14.79 -15.80 -1.07
CA VAL A 66 14.62 -15.47 0.36
C VAL A 66 15.40 -16.47 1.21
N LYS A 67 16.70 -16.21 1.41
CA LYS A 67 17.62 -17.04 2.19
C LYS A 67 18.16 -16.25 3.39
N VAL A 68 18.20 -16.89 4.56
CA VAL A 68 18.62 -16.24 5.83
C VAL A 68 20.04 -15.66 5.72
N ASP A 69 20.99 -16.41 5.17
CA ASP A 69 22.38 -15.94 5.03
C ASP A 69 22.47 -14.70 4.13
N ARG A 70 21.77 -14.71 2.99
CA ARG A 70 21.72 -13.56 2.07
C ARG A 70 21.11 -12.32 2.74
N LEU A 71 20.05 -12.52 3.53
CA LEU A 71 19.41 -11.44 4.28
C LEU A 71 20.35 -10.88 5.34
N ALA A 72 21.03 -11.74 6.11
CA ALA A 72 22.00 -11.34 7.13
C ALA A 72 23.15 -10.52 6.53
N THR A 73 23.71 -10.95 5.39
CA THR A 73 24.73 -10.18 4.66
C THR A 73 24.20 -8.83 4.19
N THR A 74 23.00 -8.78 3.60
CA THR A 74 22.38 -7.55 3.11
C THR A 74 22.13 -6.55 4.25
N LEU A 75 21.72 -7.07 5.40
CA LEU A 75 21.43 -6.31 6.61
C LEU A 75 22.67 -5.99 7.46
N LYS A 76 23.85 -6.50 7.07
CA LYS A 76 25.13 -6.36 7.80
C LYS A 76 25.06 -6.83 9.26
N VAL A 77 24.37 -7.94 9.50
CA VAL A 77 24.25 -8.58 10.82
C VAL A 77 24.66 -10.05 10.75
N THR A 78 24.83 -10.69 11.91
CA THR A 78 25.14 -12.12 11.96
C THR A 78 23.90 -12.96 11.69
N ARG A 79 24.08 -14.17 11.16
CA ARG A 79 23.00 -15.16 11.03
C ARG A 79 22.33 -15.45 12.39
N GLY A 80 23.11 -15.45 13.47
CA GLY A 80 22.60 -15.67 14.82
C GLY A 80 21.51 -14.69 15.23
N SER A 81 21.58 -13.43 14.80
CA SER A 81 20.58 -12.42 15.19
C SER A 81 19.19 -12.68 14.60
N PHE A 82 19.11 -13.39 13.47
CA PHE A 82 17.83 -13.79 12.88
C PHE A 82 16.99 -14.67 13.82
N TYR A 83 17.65 -15.57 14.55
CA TYR A 83 16.96 -16.57 15.37
C TYR A 83 16.35 -15.99 16.66
N PHE A 84 16.66 -14.74 17.02
CA PHE A 84 15.91 -14.02 18.06
C PHE A 84 14.51 -13.59 17.60
N HIS A 85 14.29 -13.50 16.29
CA HIS A 85 13.03 -13.00 15.72
C HIS A 85 12.22 -14.08 15.02
N PHE A 86 12.86 -15.13 14.49
CA PHE A 86 12.21 -16.19 13.73
C PHE A 86 12.72 -17.57 14.13
N LYS A 87 11.83 -18.55 14.19
CA LYS A 87 12.19 -19.97 14.40
C LYS A 87 12.97 -20.56 13.23
N GLY A 88 12.84 -19.96 12.04
CA GLY A 88 13.49 -20.42 10.82
C GLY A 88 12.92 -19.76 9.57
N ARG A 89 13.39 -20.20 8.40
CA ARG A 89 12.93 -19.67 7.10
C ARG A 89 11.42 -19.83 6.91
N LYS A 90 10.82 -20.94 7.36
CA LYS A 90 9.37 -21.16 7.23
C LYS A 90 8.55 -20.10 7.97
N ASP A 91 8.98 -19.71 9.16
CA ASP A 91 8.36 -18.64 9.97
C ASP A 91 8.49 -17.27 9.30
N LEU A 92 9.65 -16.98 8.68
CA LEU A 92 9.82 -15.78 7.86
C LEU A 92 8.89 -15.78 6.65
N LEU A 93 8.75 -16.91 5.96
CA LEU A 93 7.86 -17.04 4.81
C LEU A 93 6.40 -16.82 5.22
N ALA A 94 5.95 -17.40 6.35
CA ALA A 94 4.62 -17.15 6.88
C ALA A 94 4.39 -15.65 7.13
N ALA A 95 5.35 -14.96 7.76
CA ALA A 95 5.27 -13.53 7.99
C ALA A 95 5.19 -12.69 6.70
N LEU A 96 5.86 -13.11 5.63
CA LEU A 96 5.76 -12.47 4.32
C LEU A 96 4.38 -12.65 3.68
N LEU A 97 3.77 -13.83 3.84
CA LEU A 97 2.41 -14.08 3.36
C LEU A 97 1.38 -13.25 4.13
N ASP A 98 1.56 -13.11 5.45
CA ASP A 98 0.70 -12.25 6.27
C ASP A 98 0.81 -10.79 5.87
N GLU A 99 2.02 -10.33 5.54
CA GLU A 99 2.25 -8.98 5.04
C GLU A 99 1.61 -8.75 3.65
N TRP A 100 1.62 -9.76 2.77
CA TRP A 100 0.85 -9.72 1.52
C TRP A 100 -0.66 -9.68 1.79
N ARG A 101 -1.21 -10.45 2.73
CA ARG A 101 -2.63 -10.35 3.09
C ARG A 101 -2.97 -8.94 3.57
N ARG A 102 -2.16 -8.38 4.47
CA ARG A 102 -2.35 -7.04 5.02
C ARG A 102 -2.32 -5.95 3.95
N ARG A 103 -1.39 -6.04 2.99
CA ARG A 103 -1.20 -5.00 1.97
C ARG A 103 -2.10 -5.18 0.76
N ASN A 104 -2.31 -6.41 0.32
CA ASN A 104 -2.94 -6.70 -0.96
C ASN A 104 -4.34 -7.28 -0.85
N CYS A 105 -4.77 -7.79 0.31
CA CYS A 105 -6.12 -8.36 0.51
C CYS A 105 -6.99 -7.44 1.38
N ALA A 106 -6.49 -7.05 2.56
CA ALA A 106 -7.24 -6.26 3.54
C ALA A 106 -7.85 -4.95 2.99
N PRO A 107 -7.20 -4.19 2.08
CA PRO A 107 -7.83 -3.01 1.49
C PRO A 107 -9.09 -3.30 0.68
N PHE A 108 -9.18 -4.47 0.02
CA PHE A 108 -10.38 -4.90 -0.67
C PHE A 108 -11.43 -5.40 0.32
N GLU A 109 -11.00 -6.12 1.37
CA GLU A 109 -11.89 -6.61 2.42
C GLU A 109 -12.59 -5.46 3.16
N ALA A 110 -11.88 -4.34 3.35
CA ALA A 110 -12.44 -3.12 3.92
C ALA A 110 -13.58 -2.51 3.09
N LEU A 111 -13.71 -2.85 1.81
CA LEU A 111 -14.78 -2.35 0.94
C LEU A 111 -16.11 -3.07 1.17
N GLU A 112 -16.10 -4.31 1.68
CA GLU A 112 -17.33 -5.07 1.91
C GLU A 112 -18.27 -4.34 2.89
N GLY A 113 -17.70 -3.71 3.93
CA GLY A 113 -18.46 -2.91 4.90
C GLY A 113 -18.90 -1.53 4.42
N ARG A 114 -18.55 -1.11 3.20
CA ARG A 114 -18.96 0.21 2.65
C ARG A 114 -20.37 0.11 2.07
N THR A 115 -21.33 0.68 2.80
CA THR A 115 -22.74 0.77 2.42
C THR A 115 -23.14 2.15 1.90
N ASP A 116 -22.24 3.12 1.99
CA ASP A 116 -22.39 4.48 1.47
C ASP A 116 -21.97 4.63 0.00
N LEU A 117 -21.48 3.55 -0.61
CA LEU A 117 -21.00 3.49 -1.99
C LEU A 117 -21.71 2.39 -2.75
N GLU A 118 -22.20 2.70 -3.95
CA GLU A 118 -22.94 1.77 -4.81
C GLU A 118 -22.48 1.92 -6.27
N GLY A 119 -22.70 0.87 -7.08
CA GLY A 119 -22.54 0.94 -8.54
C GLY A 119 -21.16 1.44 -8.98
N ALA A 120 -21.13 2.49 -9.80
CA ALA A 120 -19.88 3.05 -10.31
C ALA A 120 -19.05 3.76 -9.24
N ALA A 121 -19.68 4.33 -8.20
CA ALA A 121 -18.93 4.88 -7.07
C ALA A 121 -18.16 3.77 -6.34
N PHE A 122 -18.80 2.63 -6.08
CA PHE A 122 -18.15 1.47 -5.49
C PHE A 122 -17.01 0.94 -6.37
N PHE A 123 -17.25 0.79 -7.68
CA PHE A 123 -16.22 0.35 -8.64
C PHE A 123 -15.00 1.28 -8.62
N ARG A 124 -15.20 2.61 -8.65
CA ARG A 124 -14.10 3.59 -8.59
C ARG A 124 -13.30 3.45 -7.30
N THR A 125 -13.95 3.26 -6.14
CA THR A 125 -13.24 3.03 -4.88
C THR A 125 -12.47 1.72 -4.88
N PHE A 126 -13.04 0.64 -5.41
CA PHE A 126 -12.34 -0.63 -5.60
C PHE A 126 -11.10 -0.46 -6.48
N ARG A 127 -11.25 0.22 -7.62
CA ARG A 127 -10.16 0.50 -8.56
C ARG A 127 -9.07 1.35 -7.91
N ASN A 128 -9.42 2.33 -7.09
CA ASN A 128 -8.43 3.19 -6.43
C ASN A 128 -7.42 2.40 -5.58
N VAL A 129 -7.83 1.27 -4.98
CA VAL A 129 -6.89 0.35 -4.29
C VAL A 129 -5.73 -0.08 -5.21
N TRP A 130 -6.00 -0.32 -6.49
CA TRP A 130 -4.98 -0.68 -7.50
C TRP A 130 -4.12 0.48 -7.95
N VAL A 131 -4.70 1.68 -8.04
CA VAL A 131 -4.04 2.86 -8.62
C VAL A 131 -3.22 3.63 -7.60
N ASP A 132 -3.67 3.66 -6.35
CA ASP A 132 -2.97 4.38 -5.29
C ASP A 132 -1.71 3.62 -4.86
N GLU A 133 -1.70 2.30 -5.01
CA GLU A 133 -0.57 1.43 -4.64
C GLU A 133 -0.09 1.68 -3.19
N ASP A 134 -1.04 2.00 -2.32
CA ASP A 134 -0.83 2.20 -0.89
C ASP A 134 -2.06 1.73 -0.11
N PRO A 135 -1.96 0.67 0.72
CA PRO A 135 -0.77 -0.16 0.97
C PRO A 135 -0.54 -1.24 -0.11
N PHE A 136 -1.44 -1.34 -1.10
CA PHE A 136 -1.40 -2.35 -2.17
C PHE A 136 -0.08 -2.31 -2.94
N SER A 137 0.47 -3.47 -3.26
CA SER A 137 1.72 -3.55 -4.02
C SER A 137 1.60 -4.51 -5.20
N PRO A 138 1.64 -4.02 -6.44
CA PRO A 138 1.63 -4.87 -7.62
C PRO A 138 2.80 -5.87 -7.63
N ALA A 139 4.00 -5.41 -7.26
CA ALA A 139 5.20 -6.25 -7.22
C ALA A 139 5.08 -7.39 -6.19
N LEU A 140 4.56 -7.10 -5.00
CA LEU A 140 4.33 -8.13 -3.99
C LEU A 140 3.25 -9.12 -4.42
N ASP A 141 2.16 -8.64 -5.01
CA ASP A 141 1.07 -9.52 -5.50
C ASP A 141 1.60 -10.49 -6.55
N MET A 142 2.37 -10.01 -7.54
CA MET A 142 2.97 -10.86 -8.57
C MET A 142 3.98 -11.85 -7.97
N ALA A 143 4.82 -11.43 -7.04
CA ALA A 143 5.79 -12.31 -6.39
C ALA A 143 5.12 -13.44 -5.58
N VAL A 144 3.99 -13.17 -4.93
CA VAL A 144 3.21 -14.19 -4.20
C VAL A 144 2.47 -15.12 -5.16
N ARG A 145 1.95 -14.62 -6.29
CA ARG A 145 1.38 -15.47 -7.35
C ARG A 145 2.40 -16.45 -7.91
N ASP A 146 3.61 -15.97 -8.19
CA ASP A 146 4.71 -16.83 -8.66
C ASP A 146 5.16 -17.83 -7.58
N TRP A 147 5.18 -17.42 -6.31
CA TRP A 147 5.40 -18.35 -5.20
C TRP A 147 4.32 -19.45 -5.17
N GLY A 148 3.06 -19.12 -5.42
CA GLY A 148 1.96 -20.09 -5.50
C GLY A 148 2.21 -21.25 -6.46
N ARG A 149 2.96 -21.04 -7.56
CA ARG A 149 3.31 -22.11 -8.52
C ARG A 149 4.06 -23.28 -7.88
N ALA A 150 4.84 -23.01 -6.83
CA ALA A 150 5.61 -24.03 -6.10
C ALA A 150 5.00 -24.42 -4.74
N ALA A 151 3.95 -23.72 -4.27
CA ALA A 151 3.39 -23.91 -2.94
C ALA A 151 1.85 -23.90 -2.97
N LYS A 152 1.24 -25.09 -2.83
CA LYS A 152 -0.21 -25.29 -2.92
C LYS A 152 -1.02 -24.42 -1.95
N GLU A 153 -0.53 -24.23 -0.72
CA GLU A 153 -1.21 -23.39 0.29
C GLU A 153 -1.25 -21.92 -0.13
N VAL A 154 -0.16 -21.42 -0.72
CA VAL A 154 -0.08 -20.04 -1.22
C VAL A 154 -0.97 -19.88 -2.46
N ALA A 155 -0.97 -20.86 -3.37
CA ALA A 155 -1.89 -20.85 -4.52
C ALA A 155 -3.36 -20.77 -4.09
N ARG A 156 -3.76 -21.51 -3.04
CA ARG A 156 -5.11 -21.42 -2.48
C ARG A 156 -5.40 -20.05 -1.88
N ALA A 157 -4.45 -19.45 -1.17
CA ALA A 157 -4.60 -18.11 -0.61
C ALA A 157 -4.80 -17.05 -1.70
N VAL A 158 -4.02 -17.13 -2.78
CA VAL A 158 -4.17 -16.27 -3.97
C VAL A 158 -5.54 -16.49 -4.62
N GLN A 159 -5.93 -17.75 -4.85
CA GLN A 159 -7.23 -18.07 -5.44
C GLN A 159 -8.40 -17.50 -4.61
N GLY A 160 -8.33 -17.60 -3.28
CA GLY A 160 -9.33 -17.02 -2.39
C GLY A 160 -9.42 -15.49 -2.53
N ALA A 161 -8.27 -14.80 -2.55
CA ALA A 161 -8.23 -13.36 -2.76
C ALA A 161 -8.78 -12.94 -4.13
N ASP A 162 -8.50 -13.72 -5.18
CA ASP A 162 -9.01 -13.47 -6.53
C ASP A 162 -10.53 -13.64 -6.60
N GLN A 163 -11.06 -14.73 -6.02
CA GLN A 163 -12.50 -14.97 -5.93
C GLN A 163 -13.21 -13.87 -5.15
N TYR A 164 -12.61 -13.40 -4.06
CA TYR A 164 -13.16 -12.31 -3.24
C TYR A 164 -13.25 -11.01 -4.04
N ARG A 165 -12.16 -10.60 -4.70
CA ARG A 165 -12.13 -9.38 -5.55
C ARG A 165 -13.12 -9.48 -6.72
N MET A 166 -13.25 -10.65 -7.34
CA MET A 166 -14.28 -10.90 -8.37
C MET A 166 -15.69 -10.78 -7.81
N GLY A 167 -15.94 -11.18 -6.57
CA GLY A 167 -17.22 -10.98 -5.88
C GLY A 167 -17.56 -9.49 -5.71
N LEU A 168 -16.59 -8.68 -5.29
CA LEU A 168 -16.76 -7.22 -5.15
C LEU A 168 -17.06 -6.54 -6.49
N LEU A 169 -16.36 -6.93 -7.56
CA LEU A 169 -16.63 -6.41 -8.91
C LEU A 169 -18.05 -6.80 -9.37
N ARG A 170 -18.46 -8.05 -9.14
CA ARG A 170 -19.83 -8.49 -9.46
C ARG A 170 -20.89 -7.69 -8.72
N ARG A 171 -20.67 -7.39 -7.44
CA ARG A 171 -21.53 -6.48 -6.68
C ARG A 171 -21.62 -5.11 -7.35
N ALA A 172 -20.49 -4.50 -7.68
CA ALA A 172 -20.44 -3.17 -8.29
C ALA A 172 -21.22 -3.14 -9.62
N PHE A 173 -20.96 -4.09 -10.52
CA PHE A 173 -21.66 -4.15 -11.81
C PHE A 173 -23.14 -4.52 -11.67
N GLY A 174 -23.51 -5.36 -10.69
CA GLY A 174 -24.90 -5.68 -10.41
C GLY A 174 -25.70 -4.46 -9.94
N GLN A 175 -25.09 -3.62 -9.11
CA GLN A 175 -25.67 -2.35 -8.66
C GLN A 175 -25.82 -1.31 -9.80
N MET A 176 -25.13 -1.52 -10.93
CA MET A 176 -25.33 -0.72 -12.15
C MET A 176 -26.46 -1.26 -13.06
N GLY A 177 -27.19 -2.31 -12.65
CA GLY A 177 -28.34 -2.83 -13.40
C GLY A 177 -27.99 -3.72 -14.60
N TYR A 178 -26.74 -4.17 -14.73
CA TYR A 178 -26.35 -5.09 -15.80
C TYR A 178 -26.99 -6.49 -15.64
N GLY A 179 -27.19 -7.19 -16.75
CA GLY A 179 -27.65 -8.57 -16.73
C GLY A 179 -26.59 -9.55 -16.20
N PRO A 180 -26.98 -10.78 -15.77
CA PRO A 180 -26.07 -11.73 -15.13
C PRO A 180 -24.81 -12.05 -15.94
N ASP A 181 -24.94 -12.26 -17.25
CA ASP A 181 -23.81 -12.56 -18.13
C ASP A 181 -22.89 -11.33 -18.29
N GLU A 182 -23.47 -10.14 -18.45
CA GLU A 182 -22.68 -8.90 -18.51
C GLU A 182 -21.95 -8.62 -17.20
N ILE A 183 -22.58 -8.84 -16.05
CA ILE A 183 -21.93 -8.71 -14.74
C ILE A 183 -20.68 -9.57 -14.67
N GLU A 184 -20.76 -10.84 -15.07
CA GLU A 184 -19.64 -11.76 -15.04
C GLU A 184 -18.54 -11.33 -16.03
N ILE A 185 -18.90 -11.01 -17.27
CA ILE A 185 -17.92 -10.63 -18.30
C ILE A 185 -17.25 -9.29 -17.96
N ARG A 186 -17.97 -8.28 -17.51
CA ARG A 186 -17.39 -6.99 -17.08
C ARG A 186 -16.46 -7.16 -15.89
N SER A 187 -16.84 -7.97 -14.90
CA SER A 187 -15.98 -8.32 -13.76
C SER A 187 -14.68 -8.97 -14.21
N ARG A 188 -14.76 -9.94 -15.13
CA ARG A 188 -13.58 -10.62 -15.70
C ARG A 188 -12.70 -9.66 -16.49
N ILE A 189 -13.28 -8.83 -17.35
CA ILE A 189 -12.53 -7.87 -18.15
C ILE A 189 -11.78 -6.91 -17.23
N ALA A 190 -12.46 -6.27 -16.28
CA ALA A 190 -11.83 -5.35 -15.34
C ALA A 190 -10.70 -6.02 -14.54
N TYR A 191 -10.95 -7.22 -14.00
CA TYR A 191 -9.99 -7.93 -13.19
C TYR A 191 -8.78 -8.44 -13.98
N PHE A 192 -9.01 -9.15 -15.09
CA PHE A 192 -7.94 -9.74 -15.88
C PHE A 192 -7.14 -8.70 -16.64
N HIS A 193 -7.76 -7.61 -17.08
CA HIS A 193 -7.05 -6.45 -17.61
C HIS A 193 -6.04 -5.93 -16.58
N GLN A 194 -6.47 -5.69 -15.33
CA GLN A 194 -5.58 -5.15 -14.31
C GLN A 194 -4.46 -6.13 -13.92
N ILE A 195 -4.77 -7.41 -13.78
CA ILE A 195 -3.74 -8.43 -13.53
C ILE A 195 -2.76 -8.51 -14.70
N GLY A 196 -3.26 -8.46 -15.94
CA GLY A 196 -2.43 -8.44 -17.15
C GLY A 196 -1.51 -7.20 -17.21
N TYR A 197 -2.04 -6.04 -16.83
CA TYR A 197 -1.27 -4.79 -16.73
C TYR A 197 -0.04 -4.95 -15.82
N TYR A 198 -0.22 -5.59 -14.66
CA TYR A 198 0.88 -5.87 -13.74
C TYR A 198 1.81 -6.99 -14.21
N ALA A 199 1.25 -8.07 -14.77
CA ALA A 199 2.00 -9.24 -15.20
C ALA A 199 2.94 -8.95 -16.39
N LEU A 200 2.55 -8.04 -17.29
CA LEU A 200 3.39 -7.60 -18.40
C LEU A 200 4.52 -6.66 -17.97
N ALA A 201 4.58 -6.28 -16.68
CA ALA A 201 5.49 -5.27 -16.15
C ALA A 201 5.47 -3.98 -17.00
N PHE A 202 4.30 -3.64 -17.55
CA PHE A 202 4.11 -2.45 -18.37
C PHE A 202 4.40 -1.20 -17.54
N ARG A 203 5.35 -0.38 -18.00
CA ARG A 203 5.79 0.82 -17.29
C ARG A 203 5.14 2.05 -17.91
N GLU A 204 4.06 2.49 -17.28
CA GLU A 204 3.44 3.77 -17.56
C GLU A 204 3.77 4.75 -16.42
N PRO A 205 4.23 5.97 -16.71
CA PRO A 205 4.39 6.99 -15.69
C PRO A 205 3.06 7.29 -14.97
N ARG A 206 3.08 7.45 -13.65
CA ARG A 206 1.88 7.73 -12.85
C ARG A 206 1.04 8.91 -13.39
N PRO A 207 1.61 10.04 -13.85
CA PRO A 207 0.80 11.13 -14.41
C PRO A 207 -0.02 10.73 -15.64
N GLU A 208 0.54 9.87 -16.49
CA GLU A 208 -0.15 9.37 -17.68
C GLU A 208 -1.25 8.37 -17.30
N ARG A 209 -0.97 7.47 -16.37
CA ARG A 209 -1.98 6.56 -15.81
C ARG A 209 -3.18 7.30 -15.24
N LEU A 210 -2.93 8.38 -14.48
CA LEU A 210 -4.00 9.22 -13.93
C LEU A 210 -4.79 9.97 -15.01
N ARG A 211 -4.13 10.34 -16.13
CA ARG A 211 -4.80 11.00 -17.25
C ARG A 211 -5.83 10.10 -17.93
N TYR A 212 -5.51 8.82 -18.11
CA TYR A 212 -6.44 7.86 -18.74
C TYR A 212 -7.46 7.27 -17.79
N LEU A 213 -7.32 7.53 -16.49
CA LEU A 213 -8.10 6.90 -15.45
C LEU A 213 -9.64 7.06 -15.62
N PRO A 214 -10.17 8.26 -15.94
CA PRO A 214 -11.60 8.42 -16.19
C PRO A 214 -12.06 7.66 -17.44
N ILE A 215 -11.20 7.57 -18.47
CA ILE A 215 -11.52 6.85 -19.71
C ILE A 215 -11.58 5.35 -19.44
N TYR A 216 -10.67 4.81 -18.63
CA TYR A 216 -10.75 3.42 -18.17
C TYR A 216 -12.04 3.16 -17.39
N ASP A 217 -12.45 4.08 -16.50
CA ASP A 217 -13.73 3.94 -15.79
C ASP A 217 -14.89 3.90 -16.76
N ASP A 218 -14.98 4.85 -17.69
CA ASP A 218 -16.07 4.91 -18.67
C ASP A 218 -16.14 3.65 -19.52
N VAL A 219 -15.00 3.16 -20.02
CA VAL A 219 -14.93 1.96 -20.87
C VAL A 219 -15.27 0.69 -20.09
N LEU A 220 -14.72 0.52 -18.89
CA LEU A 220 -14.93 -0.69 -18.09
C LEU A 220 -16.35 -0.73 -17.50
N THR A 221 -16.88 0.43 -17.10
CA THR A 221 -18.22 0.54 -16.55
C THR A 221 -19.31 0.66 -17.60
N GLY A 222 -18.98 1.05 -18.83
CA GLY A 222 -19.97 1.37 -19.88
C GLY A 222 -20.78 2.63 -19.59
N ARG A 223 -20.31 3.51 -18.68
CA ARG A 223 -21.04 4.68 -18.18
C ARG A 223 -20.26 5.98 -18.43
N PRO A 224 -20.27 6.50 -19.66
CA PRO A 224 -19.54 7.74 -19.97
C PRO A 224 -20.06 8.91 -19.13
N ASN A 225 -19.14 9.72 -18.58
CA ASN A 225 -19.43 10.88 -17.71
C ASN A 225 -19.97 10.57 -16.30
N GLY A 226 -19.83 9.35 -15.80
CA GLY A 226 -20.27 9.00 -14.44
C GLY A 226 -21.78 9.07 -14.24
N ASP A 227 -22.54 8.87 -15.31
CA ASP A 227 -23.99 8.81 -15.25
C ASP A 227 -24.42 7.56 -14.46
N ASP A 228 -24.77 7.77 -13.19
CA ASP A 228 -25.21 6.71 -12.27
C ASP A 228 -26.67 6.29 -12.53
N THR A 229 -27.34 6.84 -13.55
CA THR A 229 -28.72 6.47 -13.94
C THR A 229 -28.82 4.99 -14.37
N PRO A 230 -29.68 4.17 -13.72
CA PRO A 230 -29.93 2.81 -14.17
C PRO A 230 -30.53 2.79 -15.60
N CYS A 231 -30.09 1.84 -16.44
CA CYS A 231 -30.78 1.52 -17.69
C CYS A 231 -32.18 0.96 -17.42
#